data_AF-A0A2D3WEB0-F1
#
_entry.id   AF-A0A2D3WEB0-F1
#
_cell.length_a   1.000
_cell.length_b   1.000
_cell.length_c   1.000
_cell.angle_alpha   90.00
_cell.angle_beta   90.00
_cell.angle_gamma   90.00
#
_symmetry.space_group_name_H-M   'P 1'
#
loop_
_entity.id
_entity.type
_entity.pdbx_description
1 polymer ?
#
loop_
_entity_poly.entity_id
_entity_poly.type
_entity_poly.pdbx_seq_one_letter_code
_entity_poly.pdbx_strand_id
1 'polypeptide(L)'
;MPFLLLLCALSLAVYATTTDELIAHAHTKHLSDTRYWHLLMHSPDGESEIDDPAFFLSLEGKTNLTSELDETIRHLNEDTNRSNESVFCRFPARRAWLEHELNTSFGEGECREYEALVAKMDPQSVTLVFPSAHINSPA
;
A
#
# COMPACT_ATOMS: atom_id res chain seq x y z
N MET A 1 -8.54 -11.16 52.86
CA MET A 1 -8.19 -10.12 51.86
C MET A 1 -6.72 -10.25 51.42
N PRO A 2 -6.34 -11.31 50.67
CA PRO A 2 -5.24 -11.13 49.71
C PRO A 2 -5.41 -11.89 48.37
N PHE A 3 -6.56 -12.51 48.09
CA PHE A 3 -6.74 -13.33 46.88
C PHE A 3 -7.21 -12.54 45.65
N LEU A 4 -7.57 -11.26 45.82
CA LEU A 4 -8.13 -10.44 44.73
C LEU A 4 -7.08 -9.73 43.86
N LEU A 5 -5.80 -9.80 44.23
CA LEU A 5 -4.71 -9.10 43.53
C LEU A 5 -3.99 -9.96 42.47
N LEU A 6 -4.25 -11.28 42.42
CA LEU A 6 -3.55 -12.17 41.48
C LEU A 6 -4.21 -12.31 40.11
N LEU A 7 -5.45 -11.83 39.94
CA LEU A 7 -6.25 -11.98 38.71
C LEU A 7 -6.10 -10.83 37.70
N CYS A 8 -5.40 -9.75 38.06
CA CYS A 8 -5.30 -8.55 37.22
C CYS A 8 -4.03 -8.48 36.34
N ALA A 9 -3.11 -9.44 36.47
CA ALA A 9 -1.78 -9.38 35.83
C ALA A 9 -1.67 -10.15 34.49
N LEU A 10 -2.76 -10.72 33.97
CA LEU A 10 -2.72 -11.62 32.80
C LEU A 10 -3.41 -11.11 31.52
N SER A 11 -3.96 -9.88 31.51
CA SER A 11 -4.80 -9.41 30.39
C SER A 11 -4.27 -8.19 29.62
N LEU A 12 -2.95 -7.95 29.62
CA LEU A 12 -2.31 -7.00 28.71
C LEU A 12 -1.36 -7.73 27.76
N ALA A 13 -1.85 -8.75 27.07
CA ALA A 13 -1.26 -9.09 25.77
C ALA A 13 -1.67 -7.96 24.83
N VAL A 14 -0.73 -7.07 24.49
CA VAL A 14 -0.87 -6.20 23.33
C VAL A 14 -0.95 -7.15 22.14
N TYR A 15 -2.14 -7.32 21.56
CA TYR A 15 -2.34 -8.10 20.34
C TYR A 15 -1.69 -7.32 19.20
N ALA A 16 -0.41 -7.55 18.95
CA ALA A 16 0.20 -7.16 17.70
C ALA A 16 -0.38 -8.08 16.62
N THR A 17 -1.09 -7.51 15.64
CA THR A 17 -1.62 -8.29 14.52
C THR A 17 -0.45 -8.81 13.71
N THR A 18 -0.41 -10.13 13.50
CA THR A 18 0.65 -10.75 12.72
C THR A 18 0.46 -10.45 11.23
N THR A 19 1.53 -10.51 10.45
CA THR A 19 1.45 -10.33 8.99
C THR A 19 0.48 -11.32 8.35
N ASP A 20 0.51 -12.57 8.78
CA ASP A 20 -0.37 -13.62 8.23
C ASP A 20 -1.85 -13.35 8.54
N GLU A 21 -2.17 -12.79 9.72
CA GLU A 21 -3.53 -12.35 10.05
C GLU A 21 -3.98 -11.18 9.16
N LEU A 22 -3.10 -10.22 8.87
CA LEU A 22 -3.39 -9.10 7.97
C LEU A 22 -3.64 -9.60 6.54
N ILE A 23 -2.81 -10.51 6.05
CA ILE A 23 -2.97 -11.13 4.72
C ILE A 23 -4.29 -11.93 4.67
N ALA A 24 -4.58 -12.75 5.68
CA ALA A 24 -5.83 -13.51 5.74
C ALA A 24 -7.06 -12.60 5.79
N HIS A 25 -6.98 -11.47 6.49
CA HIS A 25 -8.03 -10.46 6.50
C HIS A 25 -8.19 -9.79 5.13
N ALA A 26 -7.10 -9.44 4.46
CA ALA A 26 -7.11 -8.90 3.10
C ALA A 26 -7.78 -9.86 2.10
N HIS A 27 -7.47 -11.17 2.20
CA HIS A 27 -8.08 -12.22 1.38
C HIS A 27 -9.57 -12.39 1.67
N THR A 28 -9.96 -12.39 2.95
CA THR A 28 -11.37 -12.49 3.36
C THR A 28 -12.19 -11.31 2.82
N LYS A 29 -11.57 -10.14 2.71
CA LYS A 29 -12.17 -8.95 2.11
C LYS A 29 -12.07 -8.90 0.58
N HIS A 30 -11.45 -9.89 -0.06
CA HIS A 30 -11.20 -9.93 -1.50
C HIS A 30 -10.51 -8.66 -2.02
N LEU A 31 -9.56 -8.11 -1.25
CA LEU A 31 -8.96 -6.81 -1.56
C LEU A 31 -8.25 -6.80 -2.93
N SER A 32 -7.66 -7.92 -3.35
CA SER A 32 -7.01 -8.08 -4.66
C SER A 32 -7.97 -7.86 -5.84
N ASP A 33 -9.24 -8.15 -5.65
CA ASP A 33 -10.26 -8.09 -6.71
C ASP A 33 -10.98 -6.74 -6.73
N THR A 34 -10.63 -5.85 -5.80
CA THR A 34 -11.28 -4.54 -5.69
C THR A 34 -10.81 -3.62 -6.80
N ARG A 35 -11.75 -2.81 -7.32
CA ARG A 35 -11.45 -1.76 -8.31
C ARG A 35 -10.31 -0.84 -7.86
N TYR A 36 -10.22 -0.52 -6.57
CA TYR A 36 -9.20 0.39 -6.07
C TYR A 36 -7.80 -0.23 -6.11
N TRP A 37 -7.67 -1.52 -5.78
CA TRP A 37 -6.40 -2.23 -5.94
C TRP A 37 -5.96 -2.28 -7.41
N HIS A 38 -6.88 -2.61 -8.31
CA HIS A 38 -6.63 -2.60 -9.76
C HIS A 38 -6.14 -1.23 -10.25
N LEU A 39 -6.66 -0.12 -9.72
CA LEU A 39 -6.17 1.22 -10.03
C LEU A 39 -4.74 1.46 -9.53
N LEU A 40 -4.46 1.09 -8.28
CA LEU A 40 -3.11 1.21 -7.70
C LEU A 40 -2.08 0.35 -8.46
N MET A 41 -2.55 -0.74 -9.07
CA MET A 41 -1.76 -1.68 -9.85
C MET A 41 -1.72 -1.39 -11.35
N HIS A 42 -2.43 -0.36 -11.83
CA HIS A 42 -2.58 -0.08 -13.26
C HIS A 42 -3.03 -1.31 -14.06
N SER A 43 -4.05 -2.00 -13.55
CA SER A 43 -4.49 -3.30 -14.04
C SER A 43 -5.99 -3.31 -14.36
N PRO A 44 -6.41 -2.73 -15.51
CA PRO A 44 -7.82 -2.72 -15.90
C PRO A 44 -8.40 -4.12 -16.09
N ASP A 45 -7.58 -5.06 -16.60
CA ASP A 45 -8.00 -6.40 -17.00
C ASP A 45 -7.40 -7.54 -16.14
N GLY A 46 -6.80 -7.21 -14.99
CA GLY A 46 -6.21 -8.19 -14.06
C GLY A 46 -4.73 -8.48 -14.26
N GLU A 47 -4.14 -8.00 -15.36
CA GLU A 47 -2.68 -7.87 -15.53
C GLU A 47 -2.29 -6.40 -15.50
N SER A 48 -1.15 -6.06 -14.89
CA SER A 48 -0.66 -4.68 -14.83
C SER A 48 -0.06 -4.25 -16.16
N GLU A 49 -0.43 -3.05 -16.62
CA GLU A 49 0.14 -2.41 -17.81
C GLU A 49 1.57 -1.88 -17.57
N ILE A 50 2.07 -1.92 -16.34
CA ILE A 50 3.43 -1.46 -16.03
C ILE A 50 4.46 -2.52 -16.45
N ASP A 51 5.47 -2.08 -17.20
CA ASP A 51 6.53 -2.95 -17.71
C ASP A 51 7.79 -2.95 -16.82
N ASP A 52 7.97 -1.97 -15.94
CA ASP A 52 9.13 -1.88 -15.07
C ASP A 52 9.05 -2.92 -13.94
N PRO A 53 9.97 -3.91 -13.88
CA PRO A 53 9.97 -4.91 -12.81
C PRO A 53 10.16 -4.30 -11.42
N ALA A 54 10.81 -3.13 -11.30
CA ALA A 54 11.04 -2.48 -10.01
C ALA A 54 9.76 -1.93 -9.36
N PHE A 55 8.65 -1.87 -10.10
CA PHE A 55 7.34 -1.50 -9.57
C PHE A 55 6.70 -2.60 -8.72
N PHE A 56 7.04 -3.86 -8.97
CA PHE A 56 6.45 -5.01 -8.29
C PHE A 56 7.33 -5.48 -7.14
N LEU A 57 6.68 -5.87 -6.04
CA LEU A 57 7.31 -6.48 -4.88
C LEU A 57 7.33 -8.01 -5.02
N SER A 58 6.29 -8.57 -5.63
CA SER A 58 6.22 -9.97 -6.00
C SER A 58 6.83 -10.22 -7.38
N LEU A 59 7.56 -11.32 -7.54
CA LEU A 59 8.08 -11.76 -8.85
C LEU A 59 6.97 -12.00 -9.88
N GLU A 60 5.76 -12.33 -9.42
CA GLU A 60 4.58 -12.54 -10.26
C GLU A 60 3.60 -11.35 -10.20
N GLY A 61 3.96 -10.24 -9.55
CA GLY A 61 3.03 -9.15 -9.22
C GLY A 61 2.39 -8.47 -10.43
N LYS A 62 2.99 -8.59 -11.61
CA LYS A 62 2.41 -8.12 -12.87
C LYS A 62 1.15 -8.88 -13.26
N THR A 63 1.16 -10.20 -13.10
CA THR A 63 0.08 -11.11 -13.56
C THR A 63 -0.70 -11.72 -12.40
N ASN A 64 -0.28 -11.48 -11.17
CA ASN A 64 -0.90 -11.99 -9.96
C ASN A 64 -1.05 -10.87 -8.92
N LEU A 65 -2.19 -10.18 -8.97
CA LEU A 65 -2.48 -9.05 -8.09
C LEU A 65 -2.58 -9.44 -6.61
N THR A 66 -2.93 -10.70 -6.34
CA THR A 66 -2.97 -11.24 -4.96
C THR A 66 -1.57 -11.43 -4.40
N SER A 67 -0.63 -11.97 -5.18
CA SER A 67 0.75 -12.12 -4.70
C SER A 67 1.42 -10.77 -4.45
N GLU A 68 1.12 -9.76 -5.27
CA GLU A 68 1.61 -8.40 -5.04
C GLU A 68 1.01 -7.77 -3.78
N LEU A 69 -0.28 -7.98 -3.52
CA LEU A 69 -0.96 -7.51 -2.32
C LEU A 69 -0.31 -8.10 -1.06
N ASP A 70 -0.04 -9.40 -1.08
CA ASP A 70 0.55 -10.14 0.04
C ASP A 70 1.97 -9.65 0.35
N GLU A 71 2.81 -9.51 -0.68
CA GLU A 71 4.17 -8.97 -0.52
C GLU A 71 4.14 -7.49 -0.09
N THR A 72 3.15 -6.71 -0.56
CA THR A 72 2.97 -5.34 -0.08
C THR A 72 2.69 -5.30 1.42
N ILE A 73 1.75 -6.13 1.91
CA ILE A 73 1.44 -6.20 3.36
C ILE A 73 2.66 -6.67 4.15
N ARG A 74 3.38 -7.68 3.64
CA ARG A 74 4.58 -8.22 4.28
C ARG A 74 5.66 -7.16 4.45
N HIS A 75 6.04 -6.49 3.37
CA HIS A 75 7.04 -5.44 3.42
C HIS A 75 6.62 -4.26 4.29
N LEU A 76 5.34 -3.86 4.27
CA LEU A 76 4.87 -2.78 5.13
C LEU A 76 4.95 -3.14 6.62
N ASN A 77 4.58 -4.36 6.98
CA ASN A 77 4.49 -4.83 8.37
C ASN A 77 5.82 -5.29 8.96
N GLU A 78 6.68 -5.94 8.17
CA GLU A 78 7.88 -6.64 8.67
C GLU A 78 9.18 -5.86 8.45
N ASP A 79 9.27 -5.03 7.39
CA ASP A 79 10.53 -4.36 7.08
C ASP A 79 10.89 -3.33 8.15
N THR A 80 12.09 -3.47 8.71
CA THR A 80 12.65 -2.49 9.63
C THR A 80 13.22 -1.27 8.91
N ASN A 81 13.48 -1.37 7.61
CA ASN A 81 13.98 -0.24 6.82
C ASN A 81 12.85 0.76 6.56
N ARG A 82 13.04 2.00 7.01
CA ARG A 82 12.12 3.12 6.79
C ARG A 82 12.78 4.28 6.02
N SER A 83 13.76 3.98 5.16
CA SER A 83 14.38 4.95 4.25
C SER A 83 13.47 5.32 3.07
N ASN A 84 13.85 6.33 2.28
CA ASN A 84 13.11 6.75 1.08
C ASN A 84 12.88 5.59 0.08
N GLU A 85 13.81 4.64 -0.01
CA GLU A 85 13.73 3.48 -0.91
C GLU A 85 12.94 2.30 -0.34
N SER A 86 12.50 2.39 0.93
CA SER A 86 11.65 1.36 1.52
C SER A 86 10.29 1.30 0.83
N VAL A 87 9.65 0.13 0.86
CA VAL A 87 8.27 -0.04 0.37
C VAL A 87 7.32 0.95 1.05
N PHE A 88 7.53 1.18 2.34
CA PHE A 88 6.77 2.13 3.15
C PHE A 88 6.73 3.55 2.54
N CYS A 89 7.85 4.01 1.97
CA CYS A 89 7.98 5.35 1.40
C CYS A 89 7.76 5.40 -0.12
N ARG A 90 8.11 4.33 -0.86
CA ARG A 90 7.92 4.25 -2.32
C ARG A 90 6.46 4.11 -2.72
N PHE A 91 5.64 3.47 -1.89
CA PHE A 91 4.23 3.17 -2.19
C PHE A 91 3.25 3.79 -1.18
N PRO A 92 3.24 5.14 -1.01
CA PRO A 92 2.42 5.80 0.01
C PRO A 92 0.92 5.59 -0.21
N ALA A 93 0.48 5.51 -1.47
CA ALA A 93 -0.92 5.26 -1.81
C ALA A 93 -1.37 3.83 -1.47
N ARG A 94 -0.52 2.82 -1.73
CA ARG A 94 -0.81 1.42 -1.35
C ARG A 94 -0.88 1.29 0.17
N ARG A 95 0.09 1.88 0.88
CA ARG A 95 0.11 1.91 2.35
C ARG A 95 -1.16 2.54 2.92
N ALA A 96 -1.45 3.79 2.55
CA ALA A 96 -2.61 4.52 3.10
C ALA A 96 -3.93 3.78 2.84
N TRP A 97 -4.07 3.17 1.66
CA TRP A 97 -5.25 2.36 1.33
C TRP A 97 -5.33 1.09 2.20
N LEU A 98 -4.23 0.36 2.39
CA LEU A 98 -4.21 -0.85 3.22
C LEU A 98 -4.45 -0.56 4.71
N GLU A 99 -3.88 0.53 5.24
CA GLU A 99 -4.14 0.97 6.63
C GLU A 99 -5.64 1.23 6.84
N HIS A 100 -6.29 1.85 5.85
CA HIS A 100 -7.73 2.08 5.86
C HIS A 100 -8.54 0.77 5.77
N GLU A 101 -8.26 -0.08 4.77
CA GLU A 101 -9.04 -1.29 4.52
C GLU A 101 -8.88 -2.34 5.62
N LEU A 102 -7.70 -2.46 6.22
CA LEU A 102 -7.42 -3.44 7.26
C LEU A 102 -7.62 -2.87 8.68
N ASN A 103 -7.96 -1.57 8.79
CA ASN A 103 -8.08 -0.86 10.06
C ASN A 103 -6.86 -1.09 10.97
N THR A 104 -5.68 -0.91 10.38
CA THR A 104 -4.37 -1.13 11.02
C THR A 104 -3.45 0.05 10.75
N SER A 105 -2.32 0.10 11.45
CA SER A 105 -1.21 0.99 11.14
C SER A 105 0.04 0.18 10.92
N PHE A 106 0.79 0.50 9.86
CA PHE A 106 2.12 -0.08 9.62
C PHE A 106 3.23 0.71 10.34
N GLY A 107 2.86 1.63 11.23
CA GLY A 107 3.77 2.48 11.99
C GLY A 107 4.12 3.78 11.25
N GLU A 108 5.18 4.43 11.73
CA GLU A 108 5.69 5.69 11.19
C GLU A 108 7.02 5.47 10.44
N GLY A 109 7.33 6.35 9.49
CA GLY A 109 8.58 6.33 8.73
C GLY A 109 8.95 7.73 8.23
N GLU A 110 10.24 8.01 8.10
CA GLU A 110 10.74 9.31 7.64
C GLU A 110 10.88 9.35 6.11
N CYS A 111 9.77 9.51 5.41
CA CYS A 111 9.73 9.55 3.94
C CYS A 111 10.08 10.94 3.39
N ARG A 112 11.27 11.44 3.71
CA ARG A 112 11.69 12.83 3.47
C ARG A 112 11.58 13.27 2.00
N GLU A 113 11.91 12.38 1.06
CA GLU A 113 11.79 12.72 -0.37
C GLU A 113 10.34 12.86 -0.82
N TYR A 114 9.48 11.95 -0.36
CA TYR A 114 8.04 12.05 -0.60
C TYR A 114 7.45 13.30 0.04
N GLU A 115 7.78 13.59 1.30
CA GLU A 115 7.32 14.79 2.00
C GLU A 115 7.77 16.07 1.29
N ALA A 116 9.05 16.13 0.88
CA ALA A 116 9.59 17.26 0.13
C ALA A 116 8.91 17.43 -1.24
N LEU A 117 8.57 16.32 -1.92
CA LEU A 117 7.83 16.35 -3.18
C LEU A 117 6.41 16.89 -2.97
N VAL A 118 5.67 16.35 -2.00
CA VAL A 118 4.29 16.77 -1.69
C VAL A 118 4.23 18.24 -1.29
N ALA A 119 5.16 18.70 -0.43
CA ALA A 119 5.24 20.09 -0.04
C ALA A 119 5.49 21.04 -1.22
N LYS A 120 6.24 20.60 -2.24
CA LYS A 120 6.51 21.38 -3.46
C LYS A 120 5.37 21.40 -4.45
N MET A 121 4.48 20.40 -4.45
CA MET A 121 3.45 20.27 -5.48
C MET A 121 2.40 21.38 -5.42
N ASP A 122 2.20 22.05 -4.27
CA ASP A 122 1.27 23.18 -4.00
C ASP A 122 0.24 23.47 -5.12
N PRO A 123 -0.69 22.52 -5.40
CA PRO A 123 -1.49 22.58 -6.61
C PRO A 123 -2.62 23.60 -6.44
N GLN A 124 -2.49 24.76 -7.09
CA GLN A 124 -3.47 25.85 -7.01
C GLN A 124 -4.65 25.69 -7.99
N SER A 125 -4.45 24.97 -9.10
CA SER A 125 -5.50 24.74 -10.10
C SER A 125 -5.19 23.50 -10.95
N VAL A 126 -6.22 22.87 -11.53
CA VAL A 126 -6.10 21.76 -12.48
C VAL A 126 -6.77 22.17 -13.78
N THR A 127 -6.06 22.03 -14.90
CA THR A 127 -6.61 22.29 -16.24
C THR A 127 -6.63 20.98 -17.02
N LEU A 128 -7.80 20.57 -17.51
CA LEU A 128 -7.96 19.42 -18.40
C LEU A 128 -7.90 19.90 -19.85
N VAL A 129 -6.85 19.51 -20.56
CA VAL A 129 -6.66 19.86 -21.98
C VAL A 129 -7.00 18.63 -22.83
N PHE A 130 -7.85 18.81 -23.83
CA PHE A 130 -8.15 17.79 -24.85
C PHE A 130 -7.41 18.14 -26.15
N PRO A 131 -6.14 17.72 -26.33
CA PRO A 131 -5.42 18.00 -27.56
C PRO A 131 -6.05 17.22 -28.72
N SER A 132 -6.58 17.94 -29.71
CA SER A 132 -6.94 17.34 -31.00
C SER A 132 -5.70 17.33 -31.90
N ALA A 133 -4.97 16.22 -31.92
CA ALA A 133 -3.87 16.01 -32.86
C ALA A 133 -4.34 15.06 -33.99
N HIS A 134 -4.21 15.49 -35.24
CA HIS A 134 -4.29 14.59 -36.38
C HIS A 134 -2.95 13.85 -36.50
N ILE A 135 -2.87 12.63 -35.93
CA ILE A 135 -1.63 11.83 -35.88
C ILE A 135 -1.02 11.56 -37.27
N ASN A 136 -1.82 11.70 -38.33
CA ASN A 136 -1.45 11.47 -39.73
C ASN A 136 -1.31 12.76 -40.56
N SER A 137 -1.33 13.95 -39.96
CA SER A 137 -1.17 15.22 -40.69
C SER A 137 -0.51 16.28 -39.81
N PRO A 138 0.84 16.40 -39.86
CA PRO A 138 1.55 17.49 -39.19
C PRO A 138 1.21 18.82 -39.88
N ALA A 139 0.96 19.86 -39.09
CA ALA A 139 0.92 21.25 -39.55
C ALA A 139 2.34 21.86 -39.53
#